data_AF-A0A952RIL4-F1
#
_entry.id   AF-A0A952RIL4-F1
#
_cell.length_a   1.000
_cell.length_b   1.000
_cell.length_c   1.000
_cell.angle_alpha   90.00
_cell.angle_beta   90.00
_cell.angle_gamma   90.00
#
_symmetry.space_group_name_H-M   'P 1'
#
loop_
_entity.id
_entity.type
_entity.pdbx_description
1 polymer ?
#
loop_
_entity_poly.entity_id
_entity_poly.type
_entity_poly.pdbx_seq_one_letter_code
_entity_poly.pdbx_strand_id
1 'polypeptide(L)'
;MLSRLAVVLAALAFVAVACGGSEDKGKTPSGARASCASDSDCTVSDSSGCCKSCPDQPFGMPVLAFEQQKNKCAVVECAASSDRIECPKVEPTDAFVAYCKEGTCAARKK
;
A
#
# COMPACT_ATOMS: atom_id res chain seq x y z
N MET A 1 30.69 -17.50 -38.98
CA MET A 1 30.63 -17.62 -37.50
C MET A 1 30.62 -16.28 -36.76
N LEU A 2 30.65 -15.10 -37.43
CA LEU A 2 30.54 -13.80 -36.76
C LEU A 2 29.09 -13.34 -36.45
N SER A 3 28.07 -13.96 -37.04
CA SER A 3 26.69 -13.47 -36.96
C SER A 3 25.96 -13.82 -35.66
N ARG A 4 26.48 -14.74 -34.84
CA ARG A 4 25.84 -15.16 -33.58
C ARG A 4 26.27 -14.32 -32.36
N LEU A 5 27.42 -13.63 -32.44
CA LEU A 5 27.94 -12.80 -31.36
C LEU A 5 27.20 -11.46 -31.23
N ALA A 6 26.76 -10.87 -32.35
CA ALA A 6 26.05 -9.60 -32.35
C ALA A 6 24.65 -9.70 -31.70
N VAL A 7 23.96 -10.84 -31.87
CA VAL A 7 22.61 -11.05 -31.32
C VAL A 7 22.64 -11.21 -29.80
N VAL A 8 23.68 -11.84 -29.26
CA VAL A 8 23.83 -12.05 -27.81
C VAL A 8 24.15 -10.73 -27.09
N LEU A 9 24.93 -9.84 -27.71
CA LEU A 9 25.24 -8.52 -27.14
C LEU A 9 24.03 -7.59 -27.10
N ALA A 10 23.13 -7.66 -28.09
CA ALA A 10 21.91 -6.85 -28.09
C ALA A 10 20.88 -7.29 -27.02
N ALA A 11 20.85 -8.59 -26.66
CA ALA A 11 19.92 -9.12 -25.67
C ALA A 11 20.26 -8.71 -24.22
N LEU A 12 21.53 -8.44 -23.92
CA LEU A 12 21.96 -8.05 -22.57
C LEU A 12 21.67 -6.59 -22.21
N ALA A 13 21.43 -5.72 -23.21
CA ALA A 13 21.12 -4.31 -22.95
C ALA A 13 19.67 -4.06 -22.48
N PHE A 14 18.75 -5.01 -22.70
CA PHE A 14 17.33 -4.84 -22.36
C PHE A 14 16.96 -5.26 -20.93
N VAL A 15 17.86 -5.91 -20.19
CA VAL A 15 17.55 -6.41 -18.83
C VAL A 15 17.72 -5.32 -17.75
N ALA A 16 18.27 -4.16 -18.10
CA ALA A 16 18.53 -3.09 -17.13
C ALA A 16 17.34 -2.12 -16.88
N VAL A 17 16.17 -2.34 -17.50
CA VAL A 17 14.95 -1.53 -17.28
C VAL A 17 13.94 -2.28 -16.40
N ALA A 18 14.42 -2.92 -15.34
CA ALA A 18 13.57 -3.63 -14.40
C ALA A 18 14.07 -3.44 -12.95
N CYS A 19 14.43 -2.21 -12.62
CA CYS A 19 14.49 -1.71 -11.24
C CYS A 19 14.64 -0.19 -11.34
N GLY A 20 13.51 0.52 -11.37
CA GLY A 20 13.49 1.98 -11.27
C GLY A 20 14.15 2.40 -9.97
N GLY A 21 15.45 2.71 -10.04
CA GLY A 21 16.18 3.39 -8.98
C GLY A 21 15.57 4.78 -8.86
N SER A 22 14.72 4.96 -7.85
CA SER A 22 14.20 6.28 -7.49
C SER A 22 15.35 7.13 -6.98
N GLU A 23 15.78 8.09 -7.81
CA GLU A 23 16.58 9.24 -7.42
C GLU A 23 16.00 9.84 -6.14
N ASP A 24 16.79 9.87 -5.05
CA ASP A 24 16.70 10.51 -3.72
C ASP A 24 15.39 11.12 -3.15
N LYS A 25 14.21 10.91 -3.75
CA LYS A 25 12.87 11.34 -3.31
C LYS A 25 12.09 10.21 -2.63
N GLY A 26 12.74 9.09 -2.36
CA GLY A 26 12.12 7.87 -1.83
C GLY A 26 12.25 7.68 -0.32
N LYS A 27 12.62 8.71 0.45
CA LYS A 27 12.77 8.61 1.92
C LYS A 27 11.91 9.63 2.66
N THR A 28 11.37 9.20 3.79
CA THR A 28 10.71 10.03 4.80
C THR A 28 11.75 10.85 5.59
N PRO A 29 11.36 11.89 6.36
CA PRO A 29 12.29 12.65 7.21
C PRO A 29 13.06 11.80 8.22
N SER A 30 12.51 10.65 8.63
CA SER A 30 13.18 9.69 9.51
C SER A 30 14.15 8.75 8.79
N GLY A 31 14.29 8.87 7.46
CA GLY A 31 15.16 8.06 6.63
C GLY A 31 14.56 6.72 6.16
N ALA A 32 13.34 6.38 6.60
CA ALA A 32 12.62 5.20 6.12
C ALA A 32 12.13 5.37 4.67
N ARG A 33 11.88 4.28 3.96
CA ARG A 33 11.35 4.32 2.59
C ARG A 33 9.97 5.02 2.56
N ALA A 34 9.82 6.01 1.69
CA ALA A 34 8.55 6.67 1.46
C ALA A 34 7.53 5.69 0.86
N SER A 35 6.31 5.76 1.37
CA SER A 35 5.16 4.96 0.98
C SER A 35 4.21 5.70 0.02
N CYS A 36 4.38 7.00 -0.15
CA CYS A 36 3.66 7.86 -1.09
C CYS A 36 4.55 9.00 -1.58
N ALA A 37 4.24 9.54 -2.77
CA ALA A 37 4.81 10.79 -3.29
C ALA A 37 3.74 11.90 -3.43
N SER A 38 2.46 11.53 -3.50
CA SER A 38 1.31 12.38 -3.74
C SER A 38 0.08 11.88 -2.99
N ASP A 39 -0.91 12.75 -2.76
CA ASP A 39 -2.17 12.36 -2.10
C ASP A 39 -2.90 11.24 -2.85
N SER A 40 -2.76 11.19 -4.18
CA SER A 40 -3.33 10.12 -5.04
C SER A 40 -2.72 8.75 -4.81
N ASP A 41 -1.56 8.65 -4.14
CA ASP A 41 -0.96 7.36 -3.77
C ASP A 41 -1.59 6.75 -2.51
N CYS A 42 -2.45 7.51 -1.82
CA CYS A 42 -3.03 7.15 -0.54
C CYS A 42 -4.53 6.90 -0.65
N THR A 43 -5.01 5.92 0.12
CA THR A 43 -6.43 5.62 0.30
C THR A 43 -6.77 5.47 1.77
N VAL A 44 -8.04 5.62 2.11
CA VAL A 44 -8.56 5.38 3.46
C VAL A 44 -8.90 3.90 3.59
N SER A 45 -8.47 3.29 4.69
CA SER A 45 -8.87 1.94 5.09
C SER A 45 -9.43 1.97 6.52
N ASP A 46 -10.41 1.13 6.79
CA ASP A 46 -10.98 0.84 8.11
C ASP A 46 -10.63 -0.58 8.61
N SER A 47 -9.76 -1.26 7.88
CA SER A 47 -9.33 -2.61 8.21
C SER A 47 -7.82 -2.69 8.14
N SER A 48 -7.20 -3.05 9.27
CA SER A 48 -5.77 -3.39 9.32
C SER A 48 -5.48 -4.90 9.15
N GLY A 49 -6.51 -5.72 8.91
CA GLY A 49 -6.38 -7.18 8.80
C GLY A 49 -7.68 -7.87 8.42
N CYS A 50 -7.59 -9.12 7.96
CA CYS A 50 -8.74 -9.81 7.35
C CYS A 50 -9.83 -10.19 8.36
N CYS A 51 -9.44 -10.68 9.53
CA CYS A 51 -10.36 -11.18 10.54
C CYS A 51 -10.32 -10.27 11.76
N LYS A 52 -11.27 -9.34 11.83
CA LYS A 52 -11.39 -8.39 12.92
C LYS A 52 -12.72 -8.56 13.62
N SER A 53 -12.68 -8.58 14.95
CA SER A 53 -13.88 -8.62 15.77
C SER A 53 -14.50 -7.23 15.97
N CYS A 54 -13.71 -6.17 15.83
CA CYS A 54 -14.15 -4.78 15.94
C CYS A 54 -13.62 -3.92 14.79
N PRO A 55 -14.36 -2.87 14.39
CA PRO A 55 -13.92 -1.96 13.35
C PRO A 55 -12.74 -1.10 13.83
N ASP A 56 -11.80 -0.79 12.94
CA ASP A 56 -10.70 0.12 13.24
C ASP A 56 -11.13 1.58 13.01
N GLN A 57 -10.42 2.51 13.64
CA GLN A 57 -10.49 3.90 13.25
C GLN A 57 -9.94 4.05 11.81
N PRO A 58 -10.63 4.78 10.92
CA PRO A 58 -10.14 5.00 9.57
C PRO A 58 -8.72 5.59 9.56
N PHE A 59 -7.84 4.99 8.76
CA PHE A 59 -6.45 5.40 8.63
C PHE A 59 -6.04 5.48 7.15
N GLY A 60 -4.98 6.26 6.89
CA GLY A 60 -4.42 6.38 5.54
C GLY A 60 -3.41 5.29 5.28
N MET A 61 -3.45 4.67 4.10
CA MET A 61 -2.46 3.70 3.66
C MET A 61 -2.20 3.79 2.16
N PRO A 62 -1.07 3.26 1.65
CA PRO A 62 -0.80 3.26 0.22
C PRO A 62 -1.83 2.43 -0.57
N VAL A 63 -2.27 2.93 -1.72
CA VAL A 63 -3.24 2.26 -2.60
C VAL A 63 -2.79 0.84 -2.95
N LEU A 64 -1.50 0.66 -3.29
CA LEU A 64 -0.96 -0.67 -3.60
C LEU A 64 -1.05 -1.63 -2.42
N ALA A 65 -0.79 -1.16 -1.20
CA ALA A 65 -0.90 -1.99 0.00
C ALA A 65 -2.36 -2.33 0.31
N PHE A 66 -3.28 -1.39 0.09
CA PHE A 66 -4.72 -1.60 0.25
C PHE A 66 -5.23 -2.69 -0.68
N GLU A 67 -4.92 -2.61 -1.98
CA GLU A 67 -5.33 -3.63 -2.95
C GLU A 67 -4.71 -4.99 -2.66
N GLN A 68 -3.44 -5.04 -2.24
CA GLN A 68 -2.81 -6.29 -1.81
C GLN A 68 -3.51 -6.88 -0.59
N GLN A 69 -3.86 -6.07 0.40
CA GLN A 69 -4.58 -6.52 1.58
C GLN A 69 -5.97 -7.04 1.20
N LYS A 70 -6.72 -6.29 0.40
CA LYS A 70 -8.04 -6.70 -0.10
C LYS A 70 -7.98 -8.06 -0.81
N ASN A 71 -7.01 -8.25 -1.69
CA ASN A 71 -6.82 -9.52 -2.40
C ASN A 71 -6.44 -10.67 -1.46
N LYS A 72 -5.58 -10.42 -0.47
CA LYS A 72 -5.24 -11.41 0.55
C LYS A 72 -6.45 -11.79 1.39
N CYS A 73 -7.27 -10.81 1.77
CA CYS A 73 -8.43 -11.04 2.63
C CYS A 73 -9.61 -11.67 1.90
N ALA A 74 -9.70 -11.54 0.57
CA ALA A 74 -10.76 -12.15 -0.23
C ALA A 74 -10.80 -13.69 -0.16
N VAL A 75 -9.69 -14.33 0.24
CA VAL A 75 -9.58 -15.79 0.33
C VAL A 75 -9.46 -16.31 1.77
N VAL A 76 -9.57 -15.43 2.76
CA VAL A 76 -9.47 -15.80 4.18
C VAL A 76 -10.86 -16.04 4.74
N GLU A 77 -11.11 -17.25 5.21
CA GLU A 77 -12.31 -17.57 5.98
C GLU A 77 -12.11 -17.18 7.45
N CYS A 78 -12.82 -16.13 7.87
CA CYS A 78 -12.78 -15.68 9.25
C CYS A 78 -13.78 -16.45 10.10
N ALA A 79 -13.36 -16.91 11.28
CA ALA A 79 -14.29 -17.43 12.28
C ALA A 79 -15.25 -16.32 12.72
N ALA A 80 -16.50 -16.70 13.01
CA ALA A 80 -17.47 -15.77 13.55
C ALA A 80 -16.95 -15.20 14.88
N SER A 81 -16.92 -13.87 14.99
CA SER A 81 -16.65 -13.19 16.25
C SER A 81 -17.80 -13.44 17.23
N SER A 82 -17.49 -13.48 18.53
CA SER A 82 -18.53 -13.61 19.57
C SER A 82 -19.50 -12.43 19.52
N ASP A 83 -20.78 -12.75 19.71
CA ASP A 83 -21.92 -11.84 19.90
C ASP A 83 -21.81 -10.96 21.15
N ARG A 84 -20.88 -11.25 22.06
CA ARG A 84 -20.70 -10.54 23.33
C ARG A 84 -19.63 -9.45 23.31
N ILE A 85 -19.06 -9.15 22.13
CA ILE A 85 -17.99 -8.16 22.01
C ILE A 85 -18.61 -6.77 21.83
N GLU A 86 -18.42 -5.90 22.81
CA GLU A 86 -18.73 -4.48 22.68
C GLU A 86 -17.58 -3.78 21.96
N CYS A 87 -17.86 -3.26 20.77
CA CYS A 87 -16.87 -2.53 19.98
C CYS A 87 -17.00 -1.02 20.15
N PRO A 88 -15.87 -0.28 20.11
CA PRO A 88 -15.91 1.17 20.14
C PRO A 88 -16.64 1.71 18.90
N LYS A 89 -17.37 2.81 19.09
CA LYS A 89 -17.95 3.54 17.96
C LYS A 89 -16.83 4.22 17.19
N VAL A 90 -16.65 3.83 15.94
CA VAL A 90 -15.74 4.49 15.01
C VAL A 90 -16.53 5.31 13.99
N GLU A 91 -15.90 6.36 13.47
CA GLU A 91 -16.48 7.12 12.36
C GLU A 91 -16.33 6.34 11.04
N PRO A 92 -17.27 6.52 10.11
CA PRO A 92 -17.21 5.85 8.82
C PRO A 92 -16.06 6.39 7.95
N THR A 93 -15.56 5.57 7.03
CA THR A 93 -14.43 5.90 6.14
C THR A 93 -14.69 7.10 5.24
N ASP A 94 -15.94 7.33 4.86
CA ASP A 94 -16.37 8.46 4.03
C ASP A 94 -16.24 9.82 4.73
N ALA A 95 -16.11 9.85 6.05
CA ALA A 95 -15.80 11.06 6.81
C ALA A 95 -14.32 11.50 6.71
N PHE A 96 -13.45 10.67 6.11
CA PHE A 96 -12.00 10.91 6.04
C PHE A 96 -11.51 11.07 4.61
N VAL A 97 -10.40 11.77 4.47
CA VAL A 97 -9.60 11.85 3.24
C VAL A 97 -8.17 11.42 3.56
N ALA A 98 -7.61 10.56 2.72
CA ALA A 98 -6.20 10.17 2.79
C ALA A 98 -5.32 11.19 2.06
N TYR A 99 -4.13 11.45 2.58
CA TYR A 99 -3.17 12.39 2.01
C TYR A 99 -1.74 11.93 2.29
N CYS A 100 -0.79 12.38 1.47
CA CYS A 100 0.61 12.08 1.63
C CYS A 100 1.28 13.13 2.52
N LYS A 101 1.74 12.70 3.69
CA LYS A 101 2.44 13.52 4.65
C LYS A 101 3.86 13.02 4.80
N GLU A 102 4.85 13.81 4.37
CA GLU A 102 6.26 13.51 4.59
C GLU A 102 6.67 12.10 4.08
N GLY A 103 6.12 11.70 2.93
CA GLY A 103 6.33 10.37 2.35
C GLY A 103 5.55 9.23 3.02
N THR A 104 4.58 9.54 3.90
CA THR A 104 3.73 8.55 4.57
C THR A 104 2.26 8.86 4.37
N CYS A 105 1.45 7.85 4.05
CA CYS A 105 0.00 8.04 3.97
C CYS A 105 -0.58 8.27 5.37
N ALA A 106 -1.37 9.33 5.50
CA ALA A 106 -2.13 9.67 6.68
C ALA A 106 -3.60 9.92 6.31
N ALA A 107 -4.48 9.91 7.31
CA ALA A 107 -5.89 10.28 7.15
C ALA A 107 -6.21 11.50 8.01
N ARG A 108 -7.10 12.36 7.52
CA ARG A 108 -7.71 13.44 8.30
C ARG A 108 -9.21 13.47 8.03
N LYS A 109 -9.97 14.04 8.96
CA LYS A 109 -11.39 14.31 8.73
C LYS A 109 -11.55 15.32 7.60
N LYS A 110 -12.61 15.16 6.82
CA LYS A 110 -13.03 16.13 5.81
C LYS A 110 -13.51 17.42 6.45
#